data_AF-A0A8J6T6L9-F1
#
_entry.id   AF-A0A8J6T6L9-F1
#
_cell.length_a   1.000
_cell.length_b   1.000
_cell.length_c   1.000
_cell.angle_alpha   90.00
_cell.angle_beta   90.00
_cell.angle_gamma   90.00
#
_symmetry.space_group_name_H-M   'P 1'
#
loop_
_entity.id
_entity.type
_entity.pdbx_description
1 polymer ?
#
loop_
_entity_poly.entity_id
_entity_poly.type
_entity_poly.pdbx_seq_one_letter_code
_entity_poly.pdbx_strand_id
1 'polypeptide(L)'
;MKTRATVLSLISTISFILIFVGVLSHAAEAPKKIAILPFTMNADRDLSFLRKGIVDMLSSRLAWKEKVEVIEEEAVRKEAAKFPAPLNKKKALMIGKALGADYV
;
A
#
# COMPACT_ATOMS: atom_id res chain seq x y z
N MET A 1 10.41 2.66 -57.42
CA MET A 1 10.38 1.48 -56.51
C MET A 1 11.21 1.65 -55.24
N LYS A 2 12.44 2.20 -55.30
CA LYS A 2 13.34 2.34 -54.14
C LYS A 2 12.78 3.16 -52.96
N THR A 3 12.07 4.25 -53.24
CA THR A 3 11.48 5.16 -52.22
C THR A 3 10.31 4.53 -51.44
N ARG A 4 9.45 3.75 -52.10
CA ARG A 4 8.34 3.03 -51.42
C ARG A 4 8.87 1.93 -50.51
N ALA A 5 9.94 1.24 -50.91
CA ALA A 5 10.59 0.21 -50.10
C ALA A 5 11.31 0.80 -48.86
N THR A 6 11.91 1.98 -48.97
CA THR A 6 12.53 2.68 -47.82
C THR A 6 11.46 3.16 -46.84
N VAL A 7 10.34 3.70 -47.32
CA VAL A 7 9.22 4.13 -46.47
C VAL A 7 8.59 2.95 -45.74
N LEU A 8 8.39 1.81 -46.43
CA LEU A 8 7.83 0.60 -45.81
C LEU A 8 8.77 0.00 -44.74
N SER A 9 10.09 0.02 -44.99
CA SER A 9 11.10 -0.36 -44.00
C SER A 9 11.07 0.55 -42.77
N LEU A 10 10.95 1.86 -42.97
CA LEU A 10 10.89 2.84 -41.87
C LEU A 10 9.65 2.63 -40.99
N ILE A 11 8.48 2.38 -41.59
CA ILE A 11 7.23 2.09 -40.87
C ILE A 11 7.34 0.78 -40.08
N SER A 12 7.93 -0.26 -40.66
CA SER A 12 8.15 -1.55 -39.97
C SER A 12 9.07 -1.38 -38.75
N THR A 13 10.13 -0.60 -38.90
CA THR A 13 11.09 -0.33 -37.81
C THR A 13 10.43 0.45 -36.66
N ILE A 14 9.62 1.47 -36.98
CA ILE A 14 8.87 2.26 -35.98
C ILE A 14 7.85 1.38 -35.26
N SER A 15 7.13 0.52 -35.99
CA SER A 15 6.16 -0.41 -35.40
C SER A 15 6.85 -1.40 -34.45
N PHE A 16 8.02 -1.92 -34.83
CA PHE A 16 8.80 -2.81 -33.98
C PHE A 16 9.28 -2.12 -32.68
N ILE A 17 9.71 -0.86 -32.76
CA ILE A 17 10.12 -0.07 -31.59
C ILE A 17 8.92 0.18 -30.65
N LEU A 18 7.75 0.50 -31.19
CA LEU A 18 6.53 0.73 -30.40
C LEU A 18 6.08 -0.52 -29.64
N ILE A 19 6.17 -1.70 -30.27
CA ILE A 19 5.85 -2.97 -29.62
C ILE A 19 6.87 -3.27 -28.50
N PHE A 20 8.16 -3.00 -28.73
CA PHE A 20 9.22 -3.29 -27.76
C PHE A 20 9.14 -2.42 -26.50
N VAL A 21 8.77 -1.13 -26.64
CA VAL A 21 8.57 -0.21 -25.51
C VAL A 21 7.35 -0.62 -24.66
N GLY A 22 6.29 -1.14 -25.28
CA GLY A 22 5.09 -1.59 -24.57
C GLY A 22 5.35 -2.79 -23.64
N VAL A 23 6.26 -3.69 -24.01
CA VAL A 23 6.58 -4.89 -23.22
C VAL A 23 7.37 -4.54 -21.94
N LEU A 24 8.22 -3.52 -22.00
CA LEU A 24 9.06 -3.09 -20.88
C LEU A 24 8.29 -2.34 -19.78
N SER A 25 7.04 -1.94 -20.03
CA SER A 25 6.25 -1.09 -19.13
C SER A 25 5.37 -1.87 -18.13
N HIS A 26 5.69 -3.14 -17.83
CA HIS A 26 5.09 -3.81 -16.68
C HIS A 26 5.70 -3.26 -15.38
N ALA A 27 5.26 -2.07 -14.97
CA ALA A 27 5.52 -1.55 -13.64
C ALA A 27 4.83 -2.48 -12.63
N ALA A 28 5.61 -3.11 -11.76
CA ALA A 28 5.07 -3.86 -10.63
C ALA A 28 4.17 -2.93 -9.81
N GLU A 29 2.96 -3.39 -9.47
CA GLU A 29 2.07 -2.60 -8.61
C GLU A 29 2.77 -2.35 -7.28
N ALA A 30 2.82 -1.08 -6.86
CA ALA A 30 3.43 -0.73 -5.59
C ALA A 30 2.68 -1.43 -4.44
N PRO A 31 3.38 -1.94 -3.41
CA PRO A 31 2.75 -2.59 -2.27
C PRO A 31 1.72 -1.65 -1.62
N LYS A 32 0.53 -2.19 -1.30
CA LYS A 32 -0.48 -1.46 -0.54
C LYS A 32 -0.03 -1.29 0.91
N LYS A 33 -0.21 -0.11 1.46
CA LYS A 33 0.15 0.21 2.85
C LYS A 33 -1.05 0.08 3.76
N ILE A 34 -0.91 -0.64 4.86
CA ILE A 34 -1.98 -0.83 5.86
C ILE A 34 -1.50 -0.32 7.22
N ALA A 35 -2.31 0.51 7.87
CA ALA A 35 -2.09 0.92 9.27
C ALA A 35 -3.10 0.24 10.20
N ILE A 36 -2.61 -0.55 11.15
CA ILE A 36 -3.46 -1.20 12.16
C ILE A 36 -3.69 -0.20 13.30
N LEU A 37 -4.88 0.40 13.36
CA LEU A 37 -5.17 1.43 14.36
C LEU A 37 -5.30 0.84 15.78
N PRO A 38 -4.92 1.60 16.82
CA PRO A 38 -5.15 1.19 18.20
C PRO A 38 -6.63 1.01 18.48
N PHE A 39 -6.99 -0.11 19.11
CA PHE A 39 -8.36 -0.45 19.46
C PHE A 39 -8.53 -0.66 20.97
N THR A 40 -9.79 -0.54 21.40
CA THR A 40 -10.18 -0.72 22.80
C THR A 40 -10.52 -2.20 23.04
N MET A 41 -9.98 -2.77 24.11
CA MET A 41 -10.38 -4.09 24.59
C MET A 41 -11.64 -3.93 25.45
N ASN A 42 -12.78 -4.40 24.96
CA ASN A 42 -14.03 -4.40 25.72
C ASN A 42 -14.06 -5.63 26.65
N ALA A 43 -13.34 -5.55 27.77
CA ALA A 43 -13.26 -6.61 28.77
C ALA A 43 -13.19 -6.03 30.19
N ASP A 44 -13.67 -6.79 31.18
CA ASP A 44 -13.71 -6.36 32.59
C ASP A 44 -12.32 -6.31 33.25
N ARG A 45 -11.29 -6.85 32.58
CA ARG A 45 -9.92 -6.94 33.08
C ARG A 45 -8.96 -6.27 32.10
N ASP A 46 -7.83 -5.80 32.60
CA ASP A 46 -6.77 -5.26 31.73
C ASP A 46 -6.17 -6.38 30.86
N LEU A 47 -6.43 -6.29 29.56
CA LEU A 47 -5.94 -7.21 28.53
C LEU A 47 -4.98 -6.51 27.56
N SER A 48 -4.26 -5.49 28.02
CA SER A 48 -3.31 -4.74 27.19
C SER A 48 -2.23 -5.63 26.56
N PHE A 49 -1.79 -6.69 27.26
CA PHE A 49 -0.86 -7.68 26.71
C PHE A 49 -1.46 -8.47 25.54
N LEU A 50 -2.74 -8.84 25.65
CA LEU A 50 -3.44 -9.60 24.62
C LEU A 50 -3.69 -8.72 23.39
N ARG A 51 -4.03 -7.44 23.60
CA ARG A 51 -4.13 -6.46 22.52
C ARG A 51 -2.84 -6.41 21.69
N LYS A 52 -1.67 -6.36 22.35
CA LYS A 52 -0.38 -6.38 21.67
C LYS A 52 -0.20 -7.65 20.83
N GLY A 53 -0.47 -8.82 21.42
CA GLY A 53 -0.41 -10.09 20.68
C GLY A 53 -1.34 -10.14 19.46
N ILE A 54 -2.54 -9.55 19.55
CA ILE A 54 -3.46 -9.43 18.40
C ILE A 54 -2.87 -8.53 17.31
N VAL A 55 -2.26 -7.39 17.65
CA VAL A 55 -1.59 -6.51 16.68
C VAL A 55 -0.43 -7.23 15.99
N ASP A 56 0.40 -7.96 16.74
CA ASP A 56 1.51 -8.74 16.19
C ASP A 56 0.99 -9.81 15.22
N MET A 57 -0.07 -10.54 15.60
CA MET A 57 -0.69 -11.56 14.74
C MET A 57 -1.32 -10.97 13.48
N LEU A 58 -2.02 -9.84 13.59
CA LEU A 58 -2.61 -9.16 12.42
C LEU A 58 -1.51 -8.66 11.48
N SER A 59 -0.45 -8.06 12.02
CA SER A 59 0.70 -7.60 11.25
C SER A 59 1.32 -8.75 10.45
N SER A 60 1.55 -9.89 11.10
CA SER A 60 2.11 -11.07 10.43
C SER A 60 1.19 -11.66 9.36
N ARG A 61 -0.13 -11.68 9.58
CA ARG A 61 -1.10 -12.24 8.63
C ARG A 61 -1.38 -11.32 7.44
N LEU A 62 -1.31 -10.01 7.63
CA LEU A 62 -1.56 -9.02 6.58
C LEU A 62 -0.31 -8.74 5.74
N ALA A 63 0.88 -8.86 6.32
CA ALA A 63 2.12 -8.69 5.60
C ALA A 63 2.24 -9.70 4.46
N TRP A 64 2.38 -9.20 3.24
CA TRP A 64 2.62 -10.01 2.06
C TRP A 64 3.73 -9.36 1.25
N LYS A 65 4.88 -10.05 1.17
CA LYS A 65 6.03 -9.60 0.39
C LYS A 65 5.61 -9.08 -1.00
N GLU A 66 6.07 -7.87 -1.33
CA GLU A 66 5.82 -7.15 -2.59
C GLU A 66 4.35 -6.78 -2.89
N LYS A 67 3.40 -7.08 -1.99
CA LYS A 67 1.98 -6.75 -2.19
C LYS A 67 1.38 -5.90 -1.08
N VAL A 68 1.75 -6.16 0.17
CA VAL A 68 1.20 -5.49 1.36
C VAL A 68 2.33 -5.18 2.33
N GLU A 69 2.46 -3.89 2.66
CA GLU A 69 3.36 -3.35 3.66
C GLU A 69 2.53 -2.90 4.88
N VAL A 70 2.77 -3.50 6.04
CA VAL A 70 2.15 -3.07 7.29
C VAL A 70 3.00 -1.96 7.90
N ILE A 71 2.38 -0.82 8.19
CA ILE A 71 3.06 0.33 8.80
C ILE A 71 3.43 0.00 10.24
N GLU A 72 4.62 0.42 10.64
CA GLU A 72 5.21 0.15 11.95
C GLU A 72 4.33 0.66 13.10
N GLU A 73 4.15 -0.17 14.14
CA GLU A 73 3.18 0.07 15.22
C GLU A 73 3.47 1.40 15.96
N GLU A 74 4.73 1.72 16.24
CA GLU A 74 5.09 2.95 16.96
C GLU A 74 4.73 4.19 16.14
N ALA A 75 4.97 4.19 14.83
CA ALA A 75 4.54 5.26 13.94
C ALA A 75 3.01 5.44 13.95
N VAL A 76 2.24 4.35 13.87
CA VAL A 76 0.77 4.42 13.95
C VAL A 76 0.33 4.98 15.30
N ARG A 77 0.93 4.49 16.40
CA ARG A 77 0.60 4.94 17.77
C ARG A 77 0.88 6.42 17.97
N LYS A 78 2.01 6.92 17.47
CA LYS A 78 2.39 8.33 17.54
C LYS A 78 1.41 9.23 16.80
N GLU A 79 0.94 8.82 15.62
CA GLU A 79 -0.04 9.59 14.86
C GLU A 79 -1.42 9.53 15.52
N ALA A 80 -1.85 8.35 15.96
CA ALA A 80 -3.12 8.14 16.63
C ALA A 80 -3.24 8.93 17.94
N ALA A 81 -2.14 9.10 18.69
CA ALA A 81 -2.10 9.87 19.93
C ALA A 81 -2.47 11.36 19.76
N LYS A 82 -2.41 11.90 18.54
CA LYS A 82 -2.86 13.28 18.24
C LYS A 82 -4.38 13.43 18.26
N PHE A 83 -5.12 12.32 18.26
CA PHE A 83 -6.57 12.30 18.20
C PHE A 83 -7.18 11.77 19.52
N PRO A 84 -8.12 12.50 20.14
CA PRO A 84 -8.81 11.99 21.33
C PRO A 84 -9.62 10.72 21.01
N ALA A 85 -9.58 9.74 21.90
CA ALA A 85 -10.45 8.57 21.84
C ALA A 85 -11.94 8.95 22.04
N PRO A 86 -12.90 8.18 21.50
CA PRO A 86 -12.71 7.06 20.59
C PRO A 86 -12.39 7.51 19.16
N LEU A 87 -11.69 6.66 18.43
CA LEU A 87 -11.48 6.82 17.00
C LEU A 87 -12.78 6.50 16.27
N ASN A 88 -13.21 7.41 15.39
CA ASN A 88 -14.32 7.20 14.47
C ASN A 88 -13.78 7.14 13.04
N LYS A 89 -14.63 6.78 12.07
CA LYS A 89 -14.22 6.65 10.66
C LYS A 89 -13.48 7.88 10.13
N LYS A 90 -13.92 9.10 10.47
CA LYS A 90 -13.27 10.33 10.01
C LYS A 90 -11.85 10.45 10.56
N LYS A 91 -11.67 10.25 11.87
CA LYS A 91 -10.35 10.28 12.52
C LYS A 91 -9.43 9.17 11.99
N ALA A 92 -9.96 7.96 11.80
CA ALA A 92 -9.23 6.82 11.23
C ALA A 92 -8.65 7.15 9.85
N LEU A 93 -9.47 7.71 8.95
CA LEU A 93 -9.03 8.13 7.62
C LEU A 93 -8.01 9.27 7.67
N MET A 94 -8.13 10.19 8.63
CA MET A 94 -7.12 11.26 8.83
C MET A 94 -5.77 10.69 9.25
N ILE A 95 -5.76 9.73 10.18
CA ILE A 95 -4.54 9.03 10.62
C ILE A 95 -3.93 8.27 9.45
N GLY A 96 -4.73 7.48 8.71
CA GLY A 96 -4.28 6.75 7.54
C GLY A 96 -3.66 7.67 6.48
N LYS A 97 -4.31 8.79 6.17
CA LYS A 97 -3.78 9.79 5.23
C LYS A 97 -2.46 10.39 5.69
N ALA A 98 -2.32 10.69 6.99
CA ALA A 98 -1.08 11.23 7.55
C ALA A 98 0.08 10.23 7.48
N LEU A 99 -0.22 8.93 7.58
CA LEU A 99 0.76 7.84 7.50
C LEU A 99 1.01 7.35 6.06
N GLY A 100 0.27 7.85 5.08
CA GLY A 100 0.32 7.33 3.71
C GLY A 100 -0.21 5.89 3.58
N ALA A 101 -1.14 5.50 4.46
CA ALA A 101 -1.81 4.21 4.40
C ALA A 101 -2.92 4.22 3.35
N ASP A 102 -3.01 3.15 2.57
CA ASP A 102 -4.13 2.88 1.66
C ASP A 102 -5.36 2.35 2.43
N TYR A 103 -5.12 1.66 3.56
CA TYR A 103 -6.15 1.07 4.41
C TYR A 103 -5.87 1.30 5.90
N VAL A 104 -6.96 1.43 6.67
CA VAL A 104 -7.00 1.57 8.14
C VAL A 104 -8.10 0.71 8.75
#